data_AF-A0A961BNT8-F1
#
_entry.id   AF-A0A961BNT8-F1
#
_cell.length_a   1.000
_cell.length_b   1.000
_cell.length_c   1.000
_cell.angle_alpha   90.00
_cell.angle_beta   90.00
_cell.angle_gamma   90.00
#
_symmetry.space_group_name_H-M   'P 1'
#
loop_
_entity.id
_entity.type
_entity.pdbx_description
1 polymer ?
#
loop_
_entity_poly.entity_id
_entity_poly.type
_entity_poly.pdbx_seq_one_letter_code
_entity_poly.pdbx_strand_id
1 'polypeptide(L)' 'APDDEVLALALSDAQRFAHGPTTAYAAVKTAVRRGYDVSLPEGIGIEAEQFATTFRSEDARIGVAAFIAKEKPEFTGR' A
#
# COMPACT_ATOMS: atom_id res chain seq x y z
N ALA A 1 6.11 -4.06 -22.68
CA ALA A 1 6.22 -2.78 -23.38
C ALA A 1 7.38 -2.90 -24.36
N PRO A 2 7.32 -2.22 -25.51
CA PRO A 2 8.52 -1.97 -26.33
C PRO A 2 9.69 -1.48 -25.46
N ASP A 3 10.92 -1.84 -25.81
CA ASP A 3 12.11 -1.56 -24.99
C ASP A 3 12.30 -0.06 -24.69
N ASP A 4 11.89 0.81 -25.61
CA ASP A 4 11.95 2.27 -25.50
C ASP A 4 10.91 2.87 -24.54
N GLU A 5 9.85 2.14 -24.20
CA GLU A 5 8.80 2.59 -23.28
C GLU A 5 9.04 2.17 -21.82
N VAL A 6 9.93 1.22 -21.58
CA VAL A 6 10.13 0.59 -20.25
C VAL A 6 10.45 1.63 -19.16
N LEU A 7 11.35 2.57 -19.46
CA LEU A 7 11.75 3.60 -18.50
C LEU A 7 10.59 4.55 -18.18
N ALA A 8 9.84 4.98 -19.20
CA ALA A 8 8.72 5.90 -19.03
C ALA A 8 7.62 5.28 -18.16
N LEU A 9 7.29 4.00 -18.39
CA LEU A 9 6.31 3.27 -17.60
C LEU A 9 6.78 3.08 -16.15
N ALA A 10 8.05 2.69 -15.95
CA ALA A 10 8.61 2.52 -14.61
C ALA A 10 8.56 3.83 -13.80
N LEU A 11 8.87 4.97 -14.43
CA LEU A 11 8.79 6.28 -13.78
C LEU A 11 7.35 6.70 -13.48
N SER A 12 6.41 6.41 -14.37
CA SER A 12 4.98 6.64 -14.15
C SER A 12 4.46 5.88 -12.94
N ASP A 13 4.81 4.59 -12.83
CA ASP A 13 4.46 3.77 -11.67
C ASP A 13 5.14 4.29 -10.39
N ALA A 14 6.43 4.63 -10.46
CA ALA A 14 7.15 5.19 -9.32
C ALA A 14 6.50 6.47 -8.79
N GLN A 15 6.09 7.39 -9.69
CA GLN A 15 5.37 8.60 -9.31
C GLN A 15 4.03 8.27 -8.65
N ARG A 16 3.27 7.32 -9.22
CA ARG A 16 2.00 6.88 -8.64
C ARG A 16 2.18 6.33 -7.21
N PHE A 17 3.21 5.52 -6.97
CA PHE A 17 3.51 5.01 -5.64
C PHE A 17 4.03 6.09 -4.68
N ALA A 18 4.79 7.07 -5.18
CA ALA A 18 5.29 8.19 -4.37
C ALA A 18 4.17 9.09 -3.84
N HIS A 19 3.05 9.18 -4.57
CA HIS A 19 1.86 9.95 -4.18
C HIS A 19 0.75 9.09 -3.54
N GLY A 20 1.01 7.81 -3.30
CA GLY A 20 0.07 6.91 -2.65
C GLY A 20 0.27 6.83 -1.13
N PRO A 21 -0.49 5.97 -0.43
CA PRO A 21 -0.38 5.79 1.01
C PRO A 21 0.88 4.97 1.36
N THR A 22 2.03 5.65 1.46
CA THR A 22 3.34 4.98 1.62
C THR A 22 3.44 4.11 2.87
N THR A 23 2.76 4.47 3.96
CA THR A 23 2.64 3.61 5.16
C THR A 23 1.98 2.27 4.84
N ALA A 24 0.91 2.27 4.04
CA ALA A 24 0.22 1.05 3.63
C ALA A 24 1.09 0.21 2.69
N TYR A 25 1.86 0.84 1.79
CA TYR A 25 2.80 0.12 0.92
C TYR A 25 3.93 -0.54 1.71
N ALA A 26 4.46 0.12 2.74
CA ALA A 26 5.44 -0.49 3.63
C ALA A 26 4.86 -1.69 4.40
N ALA A 27 3.63 -1.55 4.90
CA ALA A 27 2.92 -2.61 5.61
C ALA A 27 2.66 -3.83 4.72
N VAL A 28 2.17 -3.65 3.49
CA VAL A 28 1.92 -4.77 2.56
C VAL A 28 3.22 -5.50 2.20
N LYS A 29 4.31 -4.76 1.97
CA LYS A 29 5.63 -5.34 1.68
C LYS A 29 6.16 -6.13 2.87
N THR A 30 5.89 -5.67 4.08
CA THR A 30 6.26 -6.36 5.33
C THR A 30 5.44 -7.63 5.51
N ALA A 31 4.13 -7.57 5.30
CA ALA A 31 3.24 -8.72 5.37
C ALA A 31 3.66 -9.82 4.39
N VAL A 32 3.89 -9.47 3.12
CA VAL A 32 4.34 -10.43 2.09
C VAL A 32 5.68 -11.05 2.47
N ARG A 33 6.69 -10.24 2.84
CA ARG A 33 8.03 -10.76 3.15
C ARG A 33 8.06 -11.65 4.37
N ARG A 34 7.35 -11.28 5.45
CA ARG A 34 7.31 -12.07 6.69
C ARG A 34 6.38 -13.27 6.57
N GLY A 35 5.33 -13.16 5.75
CA GLY A 35 4.32 -14.20 5.55
C GLY A 35 4.73 -15.30 4.56
N TYR A 36 5.74 -15.07 3.71
CA TYR A 36 6.08 -15.97 2.60
C TYR A 36 6.56 -17.36 3.05
N ASP A 37 7.40 -17.42 4.10
CA ASP A 37 8.06 -18.66 4.55
C ASP A 37 7.47 -19.22 5.86
N VAL A 38 6.24 -18.83 6.22
CA VAL A 38 5.57 -19.29 7.45
C VAL A 38 4.32 -20.10 7.13
N SER A 39 3.75 -20.77 8.14
CA SER A 39 2.47 -21.45 7.97
C SER A 39 1.34 -20.45 7.70
N LEU A 40 0.27 -20.90 7.04
CA LEU A 40 -0.88 -20.04 6.75
C LEU A 40 -1.45 -19.33 8.01
N PRO A 41 -1.64 -20.00 9.16
CA PRO A 41 -2.11 -19.32 10.37
C PRO A 41 -1.17 -18.20 10.85
N GLU A 42 0.14 -18.41 10.77
CA GLU A 42 1.14 -17.39 11.14
C GLU A 42 1.11 -16.21 10.16
N GLY A 43 0.98 -16.49 8.86
CA GLY A 43 0.83 -15.48 7.81
C GLY A 43 -0.38 -14.59 8.04
N ILE A 44 -1.55 -15.17 8.36
CA ILE A 44 -2.77 -14.43 8.70
C ILE A 44 -2.54 -13.55 9.95
N GLY A 45 -1.81 -14.06 10.95
CA GLY A 45 -1.46 -13.28 12.14
C GLY A 45 -0.59 -12.06 11.81
N ILE A 46 0.39 -12.21 10.92
CA ILE A 46 1.23 -11.12 10.42
C ILE A 46 0.38 -10.10 9.66
N GLU A 47 -0.51 -10.55 8.77
CA GLU A 47 -1.42 -9.65 8.03
C GLU A 47 -2.31 -8.85 8.97
N ALA A 48 -2.87 -9.48 10.00
CA ALA A 48 -3.70 -8.81 11.01
C ALA A 48 -2.92 -7.71 11.77
N GLU A 49 -1.66 -7.98 12.14
CA GLU A 49 -0.76 -7.01 12.77
C GLU A 49 -0.52 -5.78 11.87
N GLN A 50 -0.18 -6.04 10.59
CA GLN A 50 0.10 -4.99 9.61
C GLN A 50 -1.17 -4.19 9.26
N PHE A 51 -2.32 -4.86 9.16
CA PHE A 51 -3.62 -4.22 8.96
C PHE A 51 -3.96 -3.28 10.12
N ALA A 52 -3.85 -3.75 11.36
CA ALA A 52 -4.13 -2.92 12.54
C ALA A 52 -3.24 -1.67 12.60
N THR A 53 -1.97 -1.79 12.19
CA THR A 53 -1.05 -0.66 12.11
C THR A 53 -1.44 0.32 11.00
N THR A 54 -1.74 -0.19 9.81
CA THR A 54 -2.15 0.62 8.65
C THR A 54 -3.45 1.36 8.93
N PHE A 55 -4.42 0.72 9.59
CA PHE A 55 -5.74 1.31 9.84
C PHE A 55 -5.72 2.50 10.82
N ARG A 56 -4.62 2.68 11.56
CA ARG A 56 -4.39 3.84 12.43
C ARG A 56 -3.74 5.03 11.71
N SER A 57 -3.34 4.87 10.44
CA SER A 57 -2.73 5.94 9.64
C SER A 57 -3.73 7.05 9.31
N GLU A 58 -3.20 8.25 9.03
CA GLU A 58 -4.01 9.35 8.53
C GLU A 58 -4.59 9.01 7.16
N ASP A 59 -3.78 8.35 6.32
CA ASP A 59 -4.17 7.91 4.98
C ASP A 59 -5.30 6.87 4.99
N ALA A 60 -5.41 6.02 6.02
CA ALA A 60 -6.55 5.11 6.17
C ALA A 60 -7.85 5.91 6.38
N ARG A 61 -7.81 6.95 7.22
CA ARG A 61 -8.97 7.84 7.43
C ARG A 61 -9.33 8.59 6.14
N ILE A 62 -8.34 9.14 5.43
CA ILE A 62 -8.55 9.83 4.15
C ILE A 62 -9.16 8.89 3.13
N GLY A 63 -8.59 7.70 2.95
CA GLY A 63 -9.05 6.71 1.98
C GLY A 63 -10.49 6.27 2.22
N VAL A 64 -10.84 5.96 3.47
CA VAL A 64 -12.21 5.59 3.83
C VAL A 64 -13.19 6.75 3.62
N ALA A 65 -12.84 7.97 4.05
CA ALA A 65 -13.70 9.14 3.87
C ALA A 65 -13.91 9.47 2.39
N ALA A 66 -12.84 9.50 1.59
CA ALA A 66 -12.90 9.74 0.16
C ALA A 66 -13.72 8.68 -0.58
N PHE A 67 -13.58 7.40 -0.21
CA PHE A 67 -14.38 6.32 -0.77
C PHE A 67 -15.88 6.52 -0.51
N ILE A 68 -16.26 6.86 0.72
CA ILE A 68 -17.66 7.15 1.09
C ILE A 68 -18.18 8.37 0.32
N ALA A 69 -17.36 9.42 0.20
CA ALA A 69 -17.69 10.65 -0.54
C ALA A 69 -17.68 10.47 -2.08
N LYS A 70 -17.15 9.35 -2.58
CA LYS A 70 -16.87 9.11 -4.02
C LYS A 70 -15.92 10.15 -4.63
N GLU A 71 -14.98 10.61 -3.83
CA GLU A 71 -13.95 11.56 -4.22
C GLU A 71 -12.59 10.87 -4.36
N LYS A 72 -11.65 11.55 -5.03
CA LYS A 72 -10.28 11.07 -5.13
C LYS A 72 -9.55 11.34 -3.82
N PRO A 73 -8.95 10.33 -3.16
CA PRO A 73 -8.13 10.56 -1.97
C PRO A 73 -6.82 11.25 -2.32
N GLU A 74 -6.42 12.20 -1.49
CA GLU A 74 -5.09 12.83 -1.53
C GLU A 74 -4.29 12.34 -0.33
N PHE A 75 -3.41 11.37 -0.57
CA PHE A 75 -2.63 10.72 0.48
C PHE A 75 -1.40 11.55 0.87
N THR A 76 -1.01 11.45 2.13
CA THR A 76 0.10 12.20 2.74
C THR A 76 1.28 11.31 3.13
N GLY A 77 1.13 10.00 3.03
CA GLY A 77 2.15 9.01 3.35
C GLY A 77 2.31 8.72 4.83
N ARG A 78 1.29 9.03 5.66
CA ARG A 78 1.33 8.90 7.12
C ARG A 78 0.13 8.18 7.68
#